data_AF-A0A084T3M9-F1
#
_entry.id   AF-A0A084T3M9-F1
#
_cell.length_a   1.000
_cell.length_b   1.000
_cell.length_c   1.000
_cell.angle_alpha   90.00
_cell.angle_beta   90.00
_cell.angle_gamma   90.00
#
_symmetry.space_group_name_H-M   'P 1'
#
loop_
_entity.id
_entity.type
_entity.pdbx_description
1 polymer ?
#
loop_
_entity_poly.entity_id
_entity_poly.type
_entity_poly.pdbx_seq_one_letter_code
_entity_poly.pdbx_strand_id
1 'polypeptide(L)'
;MFAKQLIVNGIVEGNCHAEHIQILANGRVKGKVWSNNLSIEPGGKFFGETAEFPDHEVVNLKSKEPSSTNAMLKEAKKPELKTEAKKTA
;
A
#
# COMPACT_ATOMS: atom_id res chain seq x y z
N MET A 1 -3.08 -7.85 -8.89
CA MET A 1 -3.24 -6.88 -10.02
C MET A 1 -1.93 -6.14 -10.18
N PHE A 2 -1.46 -5.94 -11.42
CA PHE A 2 -0.27 -5.15 -11.74
C PHE A 2 -0.64 -4.08 -12.77
N ALA A 3 -0.28 -2.84 -12.51
CA ALA A 3 -0.51 -1.71 -13.41
C ALA A 3 0.55 -0.63 -13.15
N LYS A 4 0.75 0.29 -14.11
CA LYS A 4 1.52 1.52 -13.83
C LYS A 4 0.67 2.54 -13.07
N GLN A 5 -0.59 2.68 -13.48
CA GLN A 5 -1.56 3.59 -12.87
C GLN A 5 -2.85 2.84 -12.58
N LEU A 6 -3.41 3.05 -11.38
CA LEU A 6 -4.67 2.48 -10.93
C LEU A 6 -5.59 3.59 -10.42
N ILE A 7 -6.75 3.76 -11.05
CA ILE A 7 -7.81 4.67 -10.59
C ILE A 7 -8.98 3.83 -10.07
N VAL A 8 -9.38 4.04 -8.82
CA VAL A 8 -10.42 3.26 -8.16
C VAL A 8 -11.67 4.10 -7.97
N ASN A 9 -12.75 3.72 -8.67
CA ASN A 9 -14.08 4.32 -8.59
C ASN A 9 -15.17 3.25 -8.29
N GLY A 10 -14.86 2.36 -7.37
CA GLY A 10 -15.69 1.21 -7.03
C GLY A 10 -15.01 0.40 -5.95
N ILE A 11 -15.29 -0.91 -5.88
CA ILE A 11 -14.73 -1.78 -4.84
C ILE A 11 -13.58 -2.62 -5.44
N VAL A 12 -12.42 -2.58 -4.80
CA VAL A 12 -11.25 -3.40 -5.13
C VAL A 12 -10.85 -4.19 -3.89
N GLU A 13 -10.75 -5.51 -4.02
CA GLU A 13 -10.32 -6.40 -2.94
C GLU A 13 -9.11 -7.22 -3.37
N GLY A 14 -8.08 -7.27 -2.52
CA GLY A 14 -6.88 -8.09 -2.71
C GLY A 14 -5.58 -7.28 -2.81
N ASN A 15 -4.64 -7.82 -3.58
CA ASN A 15 -3.27 -7.32 -3.67
C ASN A 15 -3.05 -6.52 -4.96
N CYS A 16 -2.75 -5.23 -4.81
CA CYS A 16 -2.59 -4.28 -5.91
C CYS A 16 -1.17 -3.74 -5.96
N HIS A 17 -0.55 -3.84 -7.12
CA HIS A 17 0.80 -3.38 -7.39
C HIS A 17 0.74 -2.31 -8.46
N ALA A 18 0.95 -1.05 -8.10
CA ALA A 18 1.01 0.03 -9.06
C ALA A 18 1.84 1.23 -8.59
N GLU A 19 2.61 1.80 -9.50
CA GLU A 19 3.44 2.99 -9.24
C GLU A 19 2.56 4.16 -8.77
N HIS A 20 1.45 4.40 -9.47
CA HIS A 20 0.48 5.46 -9.16
C HIS A 20 -0.90 4.88 -8.83
N ILE A 21 -1.43 5.20 -7.66
CA ILE A 21 -2.77 4.78 -7.23
C ILE A 21 -3.58 6.01 -6.82
N GLN A 22 -4.80 6.12 -7.36
CA GLN A 22 -5.75 7.15 -7.02
C GLN A 22 -7.09 6.53 -6.62
N ILE A 23 -7.49 6.73 -5.36
CA ILE A 23 -8.79 6.30 -4.85
C ILE A 23 -9.72 7.52 -4.91
N LEU A 24 -10.73 7.47 -5.78
CA LEU A 24 -11.71 8.54 -5.94
C LEU A 24 -12.74 8.53 -4.80
N ALA A 25 -13.64 9.52 -4.78
CA ALA A 25 -14.67 9.67 -3.74
C ALA A 25 -15.57 8.44 -3.52
N ASN A 26 -15.87 7.66 -4.56
CA ASN A 26 -16.65 6.41 -4.45
C ASN A 26 -15.76 5.15 -4.41
N GLY A 27 -14.44 5.34 -4.38
CA GLY A 27 -13.46 4.27 -4.35
C GLY A 27 -13.36 3.61 -2.98
N ARG A 28 -13.35 2.28 -2.96
CA ARG A 28 -13.13 1.45 -1.79
C ARG A 28 -12.09 0.39 -2.10
N VAL A 29 -10.96 0.44 -1.42
CA VAL A 29 -9.89 -0.55 -1.55
C VAL A 29 -9.75 -1.33 -0.25
N LYS A 30 -9.71 -2.65 -0.35
CA LYS A 30 -9.48 -3.55 0.78
C LYS A 30 -8.36 -4.53 0.47
N GLY A 31 -7.30 -4.52 1.27
CA GLY A 31 -6.15 -5.41 1.09
C GLY A 31 -4.82 -4.67 1.02
N LYS A 32 -3.82 -5.29 0.40
CA LYS A 32 -2.45 -4.78 0.40
C LYS A 32 -2.13 -4.06 -0.89
N VAL A 33 -1.61 -2.84 -0.78
CA VAL A 33 -1.26 -1.99 -1.92
C VAL A 33 0.24 -1.69 -1.89
N TRP A 34 0.91 -1.93 -3.00
CA TRP A 34 2.29 -1.51 -3.21
C TRP A 34 2.29 -0.34 -4.18
N SER A 35 2.71 0.83 -3.70
CA SER A 35 2.73 2.07 -4.49
C SER A 35 3.72 3.09 -3.94
N ASN A 36 4.31 3.87 -4.84
CA ASN A 36 5.18 5.00 -4.50
C ASN A 36 4.39 6.31 -4.49
N ASN A 37 3.24 6.34 -5.14
CA ASN A 37 2.39 7.51 -5.24
C ASN A 37 0.91 7.15 -5.05
N LEU A 38 0.47 7.18 -3.80
CA LEU A 38 -0.93 6.91 -3.40
C LEU A 38 -1.67 8.21 -3.05
N SER A 39 -2.75 8.48 -3.77
CA SER A 39 -3.68 9.58 -3.51
C SER A 39 -5.06 9.06 -3.14
N ILE A 40 -5.66 9.62 -2.09
CA ILE A 40 -7.02 9.30 -1.66
C ILE A 40 -7.83 10.60 -1.64
N GLU A 41 -8.85 10.66 -2.48
CA GLU A 41 -9.76 11.80 -2.54
C GLU A 41 -10.77 11.80 -1.38
N PRO A 42 -11.35 12.95 -1.03
CA PRO A 42 -12.42 13.03 -0.03
C PRO A 42 -13.57 12.07 -0.37
N GLY A 43 -13.91 11.18 0.57
CA GLY A 43 -14.92 10.13 0.40
C GLY A 43 -14.34 8.76 0.05
N GLY A 44 -13.12 8.72 -0.51
CA GLY A 44 -12.39 7.49 -0.78
C GLY A 44 -12.10 6.72 0.50
N LYS A 45 -12.22 5.39 0.44
CA LYS A 45 -12.05 4.51 1.59
C LYS A 45 -10.94 3.50 1.34
N PHE A 46 -9.95 3.49 2.21
CA PHE A 46 -8.87 2.52 2.18
C PHE A 46 -8.88 1.67 3.45
N PHE A 47 -8.89 0.35 3.30
CA PHE A 47 -8.90 -0.64 4.38
C PHE A 47 -7.83 -1.71 4.16
N GLY A 48 -6.61 -1.47 4.63
CA GLY A 48 -5.57 -2.48 4.59
C GLY A 48 -4.18 -1.91 4.81
N GLU A 49 -3.19 -2.52 4.15
CA GLU A 49 -1.78 -2.20 4.32
C GLU A 49 -1.22 -1.55 3.05
N THR A 50 -0.39 -0.54 3.24
CA THR A 50 0.41 0.04 2.15
C THR A 50 1.87 -0.35 2.32
N ALA A 51 2.53 -0.63 1.21
CA ALA A 51 3.96 -0.85 1.13
C ALA A 51 4.53 -0.03 -0.03
N GLU A 52 5.82 0.29 0.04
CA GLU A 52 6.51 0.92 -1.07
C GLU A 52 6.67 -0.07 -2.23
N PHE A 53 6.50 0.44 -3.45
CA PHE A 53 6.81 -0.31 -4.65
C PHE A 53 8.32 -0.18 -4.88
N PRO A 54 9.10 -1.27 -4.84
CA PRO A 54 10.55 -1.17 -5.01
C PRO A 54 10.84 -0.48 -6.34
N ASP A 55 11.59 0.62 -6.29
CA ASP A 55 11.98 1.36 -7.48
C ASP A 55 12.65 0.38 -8.44
N HIS A 56 12.12 0.32 -9.67
CA HIS A 56 12.83 -0.35 -10.75
C HIS A 56 14.10 0.45 -11.01
N GLU A 57 15.21 -0.03 -10.45
CA GLU A 57 16.54 0.25 -10.96
C GLU A 57 16.46 0.09 -12.49
N VAL A 58 16.82 1.17 -13.21
CA VAL A 58 16.80 1.22 -14.66
C VAL A 58 17.67 0.08 -15.21
N VAL A 59 17.06 -1.08 -15.47
CA VAL A 59 17.72 -2.15 -16.21
C VAL A 59 17.91 -1.63 -17.63
N ASN A 60 19.10 -1.10 -17.88
CA ASN A 60 19.63 -0.96 -19.24
C ASN A 60 19.48 -2.34 -19.89
N LEU A 61 18.53 -2.47 -20.82
CA LEU A 61 18.23 -3.73 -21.49
C LEU A 61 19.42 -4.15 -22.38
N LYS A 62 20.41 -4.80 -21.78
CA LYS A 62 21.21 -5.83 -22.43
C LYS A 62 20.69 -7.18 -21.91
N SER A 63 19.87 -7.80 -22.76
CA SER A 63 19.43 -9.20 -22.75
C SER A 63 20.19 -10.18 -21.84
N LYS A 64 19.51 -10.79 -20.85
CA LYS A 64 19.46 -12.24 -20.52
C LYS A 64 18.46 -12.47 -19.35
N GLU A 65 17.88 -13.67 -19.31
CA GLU A 65 16.71 -14.15 -18.55
C GLU A 65 16.94 -14.37 -17.01
N PRO A 66 16.02 -15.07 -16.29
CA PRO A 66 15.18 -14.60 -15.19
C PRO A 66 15.78 -14.78 -13.78
N SER A 67 15.50 -13.90 -12.82
CA SER A 67 15.86 -14.12 -11.41
C SER A 67 14.63 -14.16 -10.50
N SER A 68 14.46 -15.32 -9.89
CA SER A 68 13.45 -15.64 -8.89
C SER A 68 13.86 -15.17 -7.49
N THR A 69 12.83 -14.86 -6.70
CA THR A 69 12.70 -15.09 -5.24
C THR A 69 13.31 -14.14 -4.20
N ASN A 70 12.53 -14.02 -3.11
CA ASN A 70 12.84 -13.68 -1.71
C ASN A 70 12.79 -12.18 -1.33
N ALA A 71 12.25 -11.74 -0.19
CA ALA A 71 11.74 -12.34 1.04
C ALA A 71 10.95 -11.23 1.80
N MET A 72 9.77 -11.51 2.35
CA MET A 72 9.50 -11.86 3.76
C MET A 72 9.26 -10.66 4.70
N LEU A 73 8.10 -10.77 5.38
CA LEU A 73 7.59 -10.03 6.52
C LEU A 73 8.65 -9.59 7.55
N LYS A 74 8.46 -8.41 8.17
CA LYS A 74 8.49 -8.26 9.64
C LYS A 74 7.59 -7.11 10.14
N GLU A 75 6.65 -7.49 11.00
CA GLU A 75 6.00 -6.65 12.01
C GLU A 75 7.03 -6.05 12.98
N ALA A 76 6.78 -4.82 13.45
CA ALA A 76 7.39 -4.28 14.67
C ALA A 76 6.44 -3.29 15.37
N LYS A 77 5.54 -3.86 16.19
CA LYS A 77 5.29 -3.52 17.61
C LYS A 77 5.58 -2.06 18.05
N LYS A 78 4.52 -1.28 18.28
CA LYS A 78 4.53 -0.01 19.02
C LYS A 78 4.25 -0.27 20.52
N PRO A 79 5.12 0.13 21.47
CA PRO A 79 4.76 0.18 22.88
C PRO A 79 4.14 1.54 23.26
N GLU A 80 3.00 1.42 23.96
CA GLU A 80 2.59 2.14 25.18
C GLU A 80 2.53 3.67 25.23
N LEU A 81 1.29 4.19 25.37
CA LEU A 81 1.00 5.32 26.26
C LEU A 81 -0.43 5.15 26.82
N LYS A 82 -0.55 4.71 28.08
CA LYS A 82 -1.78 4.84 28.85
C LYS A 82 -1.59 5.94 29.89
N THR A 83 -2.23 7.07 29.60
CA THR A 83 -2.50 8.14 30.55
C THR A 83 -3.69 7.71 31.39
N GLU A 84 -3.47 7.34 32.65
CA GLU A 84 -4.52 7.24 33.66
C GLU A 84 -4.22 8.22 34.78
N ALA A 85 -4.83 9.40 34.71
CA ALA A 85 -5.03 10.28 35.86
C ALA A 85 -6.54 10.49 35.99
N LYS A 86 -7.20 9.64 36.80
CA LYS A 86 -8.59 9.86 37.19
C LYS A 86 -8.74 9.83 38.70
N LYS A 87 -8.79 11.06 39.22
CA LYS A 87 -9.38 11.58 40.46
C LYS A 87 -10.52 10.74 41.03
N THR A 88 -10.44 10.38 42.31
CA THR A 88 -11.55 10.05 43.24
C THR A 88 -10.92 9.83 44.63
N ALA A 89 -11.48 10.18 45.78
CA ALA A 89 -12.46 11.16 46.26
C ALA A 89 -12.17 11.25 47.78
#